data_AF-A0A6J5V0N1-F1
#
_entry.id   AF-A0A6J5V0N1-F1
#
_cell.length_a   1.000
_cell.length_b   1.000
_cell.length_c   1.000
_cell.angle_alpha   90.00
_cell.angle_beta   90.00
_cell.angle_gamma   90.00
#
_symmetry.space_group_name_H-M   'P 1'
#
loop_
_entity.id
_entity.type
_entity.pdbx_description
1 polymer ?
#
loop_
_entity_poly.entity_id
_entity_poly.type
_entity_poly.pdbx_seq_one_letter_code
_entity_poly.pdbx_strand_id
1 'polypeptide(L)'
;MSQVSEEMNIAKLKQNVRDHLEKVFLEQDKALAKSEVQKNDNKKKLEHIEAQKKELMKKLEQSEAKKNELQEKHAQSEAQKKELQKKHEQSEAQKRELQKKHEQSEAQKKELQKKHEQGEAQKKELQKKHEQSEAQKKELQKKFEQSESHNKDLQKKLDHSEAQKKELQKKLEQIEAQNNGLQFRKQREIQLMKQMYGETVLEKRMTDEKMIEKKKENEKLHRKIIELEKLCDQDKDQAEVKDVKQGKTDEDDEDEDEDREQDQDEVKDDEDDEDEDEDQEQDQDEVNDDDGNEKMKEIRKKLKETEEELEYAEAHNHKLIAKESELEEARKELIYGWDSASRAFIGVKRMGELESKPFQTACKRRYPMDEADDQAAALCSLWESYLRDSCWKPFKSTRVAFRQQPKITIDEGDEKLKKLKDEFGDEVYNAATTALLESKEYNSHHWREESIIKRGCLVFTEAVETAEKEKIKLKALWKEGGVLKELWLLSRVNWLLLNFYICASSSKPHPSSKQPMT
;
A
#
# COMPACT_ATOMS: atom_id res chain seq x y z
N MET A 1 99.54 162.48 -6.92
CA MET A 1 98.37 162.12 -6.09
C MET A 1 97.28 161.35 -6.87
N SER A 2 97.50 160.89 -8.11
CA SER A 2 96.45 160.18 -8.90
C SER A 2 96.67 158.67 -9.08
N GLN A 3 97.91 158.16 -9.09
CA GLN A 3 98.20 156.73 -9.32
C GLN A 3 97.94 155.81 -8.10
N VAL A 4 98.09 156.32 -6.88
CA VAL A 4 97.92 155.52 -5.65
C VAL A 4 96.44 155.15 -5.39
N SER A 5 95.49 155.95 -5.91
CA SER A 5 94.05 155.66 -5.77
C SER A 5 93.54 154.61 -6.78
N GLU A 6 94.14 154.52 -7.97
CA GLU A 6 93.80 153.50 -8.97
C GLU A 6 94.35 152.12 -8.58
N GLU A 7 95.59 152.04 -8.07
CA GLU A 7 96.16 150.77 -7.58
C GLU A 7 95.39 150.24 -6.36
N MET A 8 94.94 151.11 -5.45
CA MET A 8 94.12 150.72 -4.30
C MET A 8 92.73 150.21 -4.73
N ASN A 9 92.13 150.78 -5.78
CA ASN A 9 90.87 150.30 -6.35
C ASN A 9 91.02 148.96 -7.09
N ILE A 10 92.11 148.76 -7.83
CA ILE A 10 92.40 147.49 -8.52
C ILE A 10 92.68 146.37 -7.50
N ALA A 11 93.42 146.64 -6.42
CA ALA A 11 93.67 145.66 -5.36
C ALA A 11 92.38 145.23 -4.66
N LYS A 12 91.47 146.17 -4.38
CA LYS A 12 90.16 145.91 -3.77
C LYS A 12 89.25 145.10 -4.69
N LEU A 13 89.26 145.39 -6.00
CA LEU A 13 88.54 144.60 -7.01
C LEU A 13 89.08 143.16 -7.10
N LYS A 14 90.41 142.98 -7.11
CA LYS A 14 91.04 141.64 -7.11
C LYS A 14 90.71 140.83 -5.86
N GLN A 15 90.66 141.46 -4.68
CA GLN A 15 90.24 140.79 -3.46
C GLN A 15 88.77 140.40 -3.49
N ASN A 16 87.88 141.31 -3.92
CA ASN A 16 86.45 140.98 -4.08
C ASN A 16 86.22 139.85 -5.08
N VAL A 17 86.98 139.81 -6.19
CA VAL A 17 86.92 138.71 -7.16
C VAL A 17 87.41 137.41 -6.55
N ARG A 18 88.50 137.43 -5.77
CA ARG A 18 88.98 136.24 -5.04
C ARG A 18 87.98 135.76 -4.00
N ASP A 19 87.45 136.64 -3.17
CA ASP A 19 86.47 136.29 -2.14
C ASP A 19 85.16 135.76 -2.78
N HIS A 20 84.75 136.31 -3.93
CA HIS A 20 83.61 135.81 -4.68
C HIS A 20 83.89 134.42 -5.28
N LEU A 21 85.06 134.23 -5.90
CA LEU A 21 85.48 132.92 -6.42
C LEU A 21 85.58 131.88 -5.31
N GLU A 22 86.18 132.21 -4.17
CA GLU A 22 86.30 131.33 -3.02
C GLU A 22 84.93 130.98 -2.44
N LYS A 23 84.00 131.94 -2.37
CA LYS A 23 82.61 131.69 -1.99
C LYS A 23 81.91 130.77 -2.98
N VAL A 24 82.08 130.97 -4.29
CA VAL A 24 81.50 130.13 -5.35
C VAL A 24 82.06 128.71 -5.29
N PHE A 25 83.37 128.54 -5.10
CA PHE A 25 84.00 127.22 -4.93
C PHE A 25 83.51 126.53 -3.66
N LEU A 26 83.40 127.25 -2.53
CA LEU A 26 82.88 126.67 -1.29
C LEU A 26 81.40 126.29 -1.40
N GLU A 27 80.60 127.08 -2.14
CA GLU A 27 79.21 126.76 -2.46
C GLU A 27 79.12 125.54 -3.39
N GLN A 28 80.02 125.42 -4.37
CA GLN A 28 80.10 124.29 -5.28
C GLN A 28 80.54 123.01 -4.56
N ASP A 29 81.53 123.07 -3.66
CA ASP A 29 81.95 121.94 -2.83
C ASP A 29 80.84 121.49 -1.88
N LYS A 30 80.12 122.44 -1.26
CA LYS A 30 78.93 122.11 -0.46
C LYS A 30 77.82 121.48 -1.30
N ALA A 31 77.62 121.92 -2.54
CA ALA A 31 76.64 121.34 -3.45
C ALA A 31 77.06 119.93 -3.90
N LEU A 32 78.34 119.71 -4.20
CA LEU A 32 78.90 118.40 -4.53
C LEU A 32 78.79 117.43 -3.36
N ALA A 33 79.17 117.85 -2.15
CA ALA A 33 79.01 117.05 -0.95
C ALA A 33 77.55 116.67 -0.69
N LYS A 34 76.60 117.61 -0.82
CA LYS A 34 75.16 117.33 -0.72
C LYS A 34 74.69 116.34 -1.80
N SER A 35 75.14 116.51 -3.04
CA SER A 35 74.83 115.60 -4.15
C SER A 35 75.38 114.19 -3.91
N GLU A 36 76.57 114.07 -3.33
CA GLU A 36 77.20 112.79 -3.04
C GLU A 36 76.50 112.06 -1.89
N VAL A 37 76.08 112.78 -0.84
CA VAL A 37 75.19 112.23 0.20
C VAL A 37 73.88 111.74 -0.42
N GLN A 38 73.24 112.56 -1.25
CA GLN A 38 72.00 112.18 -1.93
C GLN A 38 72.17 110.94 -2.83
N LYS A 39 73.29 110.83 -3.53
CA LYS A 39 73.62 109.68 -4.38
C LYS A 39 73.78 108.41 -3.54
N ASN A 40 74.47 108.49 -2.41
CA ASN A 40 74.65 107.36 -1.49
C ASN A 40 73.33 106.92 -0.85
N ASP A 41 72.47 107.86 -0.47
CA ASP A 41 71.13 107.55 0.05
C ASP A 41 70.24 106.90 -1.02
N ASN A 42 70.28 107.39 -2.26
CA ASN A 42 69.55 106.79 -3.37
C ASN A 42 70.08 105.38 -3.70
N LYS A 43 71.39 105.14 -3.59
CA LYS A 43 71.98 103.81 -3.76
C LYS A 43 71.47 102.82 -2.70
N LYS A 44 71.45 103.23 -1.42
CA LYS A 44 70.89 102.40 -0.34
C LYS A 44 69.40 102.10 -0.54
N LYS A 45 68.62 103.08 -1.00
CA LYS A 45 67.20 102.88 -1.35
C LYS A 45 67.03 101.90 -2.51
N LEU A 46 67.88 101.98 -3.54
CA LEU A 46 67.85 101.06 -4.66
C LEU A 46 68.16 99.62 -4.21
N GLU A 47 69.21 99.44 -3.42
CA GLU A 47 69.56 98.13 -2.83
C GLU A 47 68.41 97.56 -1.98
N HIS A 48 67.74 98.41 -1.19
CA HIS A 48 66.56 98.01 -0.42
C HIS A 48 65.39 97.59 -1.30
N ILE A 49 65.10 98.34 -2.36
CA ILE A 49 64.03 98.02 -3.34
C ILE A 49 64.35 96.71 -4.06
N GLU A 50 65.60 96.48 -4.44
CA GLU A 50 66.03 95.22 -5.08
C GLU A 50 65.88 94.03 -4.13
N ALA A 51 66.21 94.19 -2.85
CA ALA A 51 66.00 93.17 -1.83
C ALA A 51 64.50 92.87 -1.63
N GLN A 52 63.66 93.91 -1.51
CA GLN A 52 62.21 93.76 -1.41
C GLN A 52 61.60 93.08 -2.65
N LYS A 53 62.08 93.43 -3.85
CA LYS A 53 61.65 92.80 -5.11
C LYS A 53 61.97 91.31 -5.15
N LYS A 54 63.18 90.92 -4.71
CA LYS A 54 63.58 89.50 -4.61
C LYS A 54 62.71 88.74 -3.60
N GLU A 55 62.41 89.36 -2.46
CA GLU A 55 61.54 88.75 -1.44
C GLU A 55 60.11 88.56 -1.95
N LEU A 56 59.54 89.57 -2.64
CA LEU A 56 58.21 89.49 -3.24
C LEU A 56 58.15 88.44 -4.35
N MET A 57 59.19 88.33 -5.20
CA MET A 57 59.30 87.27 -6.20
C MET A 57 59.26 85.88 -5.55
N LYS A 58 60.02 85.67 -4.46
CA LYS A 58 60.01 84.38 -3.74
C LYS A 58 58.65 84.08 -3.10
N LYS A 59 57.97 85.08 -2.56
CA LYS A 59 56.61 84.94 -2.02
C LYS A 59 55.59 84.61 -3.11
N LEU A 60 55.73 85.22 -4.29
CA LEU A 60 54.88 84.94 -5.44
C LEU A 60 55.04 83.49 -5.89
N GLU A 61 56.29 83.04 -6.09
CA GLU A 61 56.59 81.66 -6.48
C GLU A 61 56.06 80.64 -5.45
N GLN A 62 56.22 80.92 -4.15
CA GLN A 62 55.64 80.09 -3.08
C GLN A 62 54.10 80.07 -3.12
N SER A 63 53.46 81.19 -3.47
CA SER A 63 51.99 81.26 -3.58
C SER A 63 51.47 80.50 -4.80
N GLU A 64 52.18 80.55 -5.92
CA GLU A 64 51.86 79.79 -7.13
C GLU A 64 52.03 78.29 -6.90
N ALA A 65 53.11 77.87 -6.23
CA ALA A 65 53.31 76.47 -5.84
C ALA A 65 52.17 75.95 -4.95
N LYS A 66 51.78 76.72 -3.91
CA LYS A 66 50.64 76.37 -3.04
C LYS A 66 49.32 76.32 -3.79
N LYS A 67 49.09 77.22 -4.74
CA LYS A 67 47.88 77.24 -5.56
C LYS A 67 47.78 75.98 -6.41
N ASN A 68 48.88 75.55 -7.05
CA ASN A 68 48.92 74.34 -7.85
C ASN A 68 48.70 73.08 -7.01
N GLU A 69 49.33 73.00 -5.82
CA GLU A 69 49.12 71.89 -4.89
C GLU A 69 47.65 71.79 -4.43
N LEU A 70 47.01 72.93 -4.13
CA LEU A 70 45.58 72.97 -3.78
C LEU A 70 44.69 72.55 -4.95
N GLN A 71 45.03 72.94 -6.18
CA GLN A 71 44.29 72.54 -7.37
C GLN A 71 44.37 71.04 -7.63
N GLU A 72 45.54 70.43 -7.40
CA GLU A 72 45.72 68.98 -7.49
C GLU A 72 44.93 68.24 -6.40
N LYS A 73 44.99 68.70 -5.15
CA LYS A 73 44.18 68.14 -4.05
C LYS A 73 42.68 68.25 -4.33
N HIS A 74 42.23 69.37 -4.89
CA HIS A 74 40.84 69.53 -5.31
C HIS A 74 40.46 68.50 -6.38
N ALA A 75 41.29 68.31 -7.41
CA ALA A 75 41.05 67.31 -8.44
C ALA A 75 41.00 65.88 -7.88
N GLN A 76 41.90 65.54 -6.96
CA GLN A 76 41.89 64.25 -6.26
C GLN A 76 40.62 64.05 -5.43
N SER A 77 40.17 65.09 -4.69
CA SER A 77 38.94 65.01 -3.88
C SER A 77 37.69 64.85 -4.74
N GLU A 78 37.62 65.52 -5.89
CA GLU A 78 36.51 65.38 -6.84
C GLU A 78 36.50 64.00 -7.51
N ALA A 79 37.68 63.41 -7.78
CA ALA A 79 37.78 62.03 -8.25
C ALA A 79 37.28 61.02 -7.20
N GLN A 80 37.70 61.17 -5.94
CA GLN A 80 37.24 60.31 -4.84
C GLN A 80 35.72 60.43 -4.61
N LYS A 81 35.17 61.64 -4.69
CA LYS A 81 33.72 61.88 -4.58
C LYS A 81 32.94 61.16 -5.67
N LYS A 82 33.40 61.21 -6.93
CA LYS A 82 32.77 60.48 -8.04
C LYS A 82 32.85 58.96 -7.86
N GLU A 83 33.97 58.45 -7.34
CA GLU A 83 34.11 57.02 -7.04
C GLU A 83 33.14 56.57 -5.93
N LEU A 84 33.05 57.35 -4.84
CA LEU A 84 32.11 57.09 -3.74
C LEU A 84 30.65 57.15 -4.22
N GLN A 85 30.30 58.09 -5.11
CA GLN A 85 28.98 58.16 -5.68
C GLN A 85 28.63 56.90 -6.48
N LYS A 86 29.54 56.39 -7.31
CA LYS A 86 29.34 55.13 -8.04
C LYS A 86 29.16 53.94 -7.10
N LYS A 87 29.97 53.85 -6.02
CA LYS A 87 29.82 52.81 -4.99
C LYS A 87 28.47 52.89 -4.27
N HIS A 88 28.01 54.10 -3.96
CA HIS A 88 26.70 54.32 -3.36
C HIS A 88 25.58 53.82 -4.30
N GLU A 89 25.61 54.22 -5.57
CA GLU A 89 24.63 53.76 -6.58
C GLU A 89 24.62 52.23 -6.73
N GLN A 90 25.79 51.59 -6.73
CA GLN A 90 25.91 50.13 -6.74
C GLN A 90 25.30 49.49 -5.48
N SER A 91 25.56 50.05 -4.30
CA SER A 91 25.00 49.52 -3.04
C SER A 91 23.48 49.65 -2.98
N GLU A 92 22.92 50.76 -3.48
CA GLU A 92 21.48 50.98 -3.57
C GLU A 92 20.83 50.01 -4.57
N ALA A 93 21.50 49.71 -5.69
CA ALA A 93 21.04 48.69 -6.63
C ALA A 93 20.99 47.29 -5.99
N GLN A 94 22.06 46.89 -5.27
CA GLN A 94 22.10 45.61 -4.54
C GLN A 94 21.02 45.53 -3.47
N LYS A 95 20.79 46.60 -2.72
CA LYS A 95 19.74 46.68 -1.70
C LYS A 95 18.35 46.48 -2.30
N ARG A 96 18.06 47.09 -3.46
CA ARG A 96 16.79 46.89 -4.18
C ARG A 96 16.62 45.46 -4.67
N GLU A 97 17.69 44.82 -5.14
CA GLU A 97 17.64 43.42 -5.56
C GLU A 97 17.37 42.48 -4.38
N LEU A 98 18.05 42.69 -3.25
CA LEU A 98 17.82 41.93 -2.02
C LEU A 98 16.39 42.12 -1.49
N GLN A 99 15.85 43.34 -1.55
CA GLN A 99 14.47 43.61 -1.16
C GLN A 99 13.48 42.83 -2.03
N LYS A 100 13.68 42.78 -3.35
CA LYS A 100 12.84 41.98 -4.26
C LYS A 100 12.93 40.48 -3.94
N LYS A 101 14.14 39.96 -3.66
CA LYS A 101 14.32 38.55 -3.26
C LYS A 101 13.61 38.25 -1.92
N HIS A 102 13.68 39.17 -0.96
CA HIS A 102 12.97 39.04 0.30
C HIS A 102 11.45 38.99 0.10
N GLU A 103 10.88 39.91 -0.68
CA GLU A 103 9.45 39.91 -1.03
C GLU A 103 9.00 38.61 -1.72
N GLN A 104 9.82 38.08 -2.64
CA GLN A 104 9.57 36.79 -3.29
C GLN A 104 9.59 35.62 -2.30
N SER A 105 10.57 35.58 -1.38
CA SER A 105 10.66 34.53 -0.37
C SER A 105 9.49 34.56 0.62
N GLU A 106 9.03 35.75 1.01
CA GLU A 106 7.85 35.92 1.86
C GLU A 106 6.56 35.49 1.15
N ALA A 107 6.44 35.74 -0.16
CA ALA A 107 5.33 35.23 -0.97
C ALA A 107 5.32 33.69 -1.03
N GLN A 108 6.48 33.07 -1.29
CA GLN A 108 6.62 31.60 -1.30
C GLN A 108 6.29 30.97 0.06
N LYS A 109 6.75 31.59 1.15
CA LYS A 109 6.43 31.14 2.52
C LYS A 109 4.93 31.15 2.80
N LYS A 110 4.22 32.20 2.39
CA LYS A 110 2.75 32.27 2.53
C LYS A 110 2.03 31.20 1.70
N GLU A 111 2.53 30.89 0.50
CA GLU A 111 1.98 29.82 -0.32
C GLU A 111 2.19 28.43 0.31
N LEU A 112 3.39 28.16 0.82
CA LEU A 112 3.70 26.91 1.52
C LEU A 112 2.86 26.76 2.79
N GLN A 113 2.62 27.84 3.54
CA GLN A 113 1.73 27.82 4.70
C GLN A 113 0.30 27.44 4.32
N LYS A 114 -0.24 28.00 3.23
CA LYS A 114 -1.57 27.61 2.73
C LYS A 114 -1.63 26.14 2.32
N LYS A 115 -0.59 25.63 1.64
CA LYS A 115 -0.48 24.21 1.27
C LYS A 115 -0.42 23.30 2.51
N HIS A 116 0.28 23.72 3.55
CA HIS A 116 0.33 23.00 4.82
C HIS A 116 -1.05 22.93 5.50
N GLU A 117 -1.77 24.06 5.59
CA GLU A 117 -3.12 24.13 6.14
C GLU A 117 -4.11 23.22 5.37
N GLN A 118 -4.01 23.20 4.04
CA GLN A 118 -4.79 22.28 3.18
C GLN A 118 -4.44 20.80 3.44
N GLY A 119 -3.15 20.48 3.56
CA GLY A 119 -2.70 19.12 3.88
C GLY A 119 -3.20 18.65 5.25
N GLU A 120 -3.19 19.53 6.26
CA GLU A 120 -3.76 19.21 7.57
C GLU A 120 -5.27 18.95 7.52
N ALA A 121 -6.01 19.74 6.73
CA ALA A 121 -7.45 19.54 6.54
C ALA A 121 -7.74 18.17 5.88
N GLN A 122 -7.00 17.82 4.81
CA GLN A 122 -7.12 16.52 4.15
C GLN A 122 -6.77 15.36 5.08
N LYS A 123 -5.73 15.49 5.90
CA LYS A 123 -5.34 14.48 6.89
C LYS A 123 -6.46 14.24 7.91
N LYS A 124 -7.10 15.29 8.41
CA LYS A 124 -8.24 15.17 9.33
C LYS A 124 -9.44 14.49 8.68
N GLU A 125 -9.71 14.77 7.40
CA GLU A 125 -10.78 14.10 6.66
C GLU A 125 -10.48 12.61 6.45
N LEU A 126 -9.27 12.26 6.05
CA LEU A 126 -8.83 10.87 5.89
C LEU A 126 -8.91 10.09 7.21
N GLN A 127 -8.55 10.73 8.33
CA GLN A 127 -8.67 10.12 9.64
C GLN A 127 -10.13 9.78 9.98
N LYS A 128 -11.08 10.69 9.71
CA LYS A 128 -12.51 10.42 9.91
C LYS A 128 -13.02 9.27 9.02
N LYS A 129 -12.58 9.22 7.76
CA LYS A 129 -12.91 8.12 6.83
C LYS A 129 -12.36 6.77 7.32
N HIS A 130 -11.14 6.76 7.85
CA HIS A 130 -10.55 5.56 8.45
C HIS A 130 -11.34 5.10 9.69
N GLU A 131 -11.72 6.01 10.58
CA GLU A 131 -12.54 5.69 11.76
C GLU A 131 -13.92 5.11 11.36
N GLN A 132 -14.54 5.65 10.31
CA GLN A 132 -15.79 5.12 9.76
C GLN A 132 -15.63 3.71 9.15
N SER A 133 -14.57 3.49 8.38
CA SER A 133 -14.24 2.18 7.81
C SER A 133 -14.00 1.12 8.89
N GLU A 134 -13.26 1.46 9.94
CA GLU A 134 -13.03 0.58 11.10
C GLU A 134 -14.34 0.25 11.83
N ALA A 135 -15.27 1.20 11.95
CA ALA A 135 -16.58 0.96 12.53
C ALA A 135 -17.41 -0.02 11.68
N GLN A 136 -17.44 0.17 10.35
CA GLN A 136 -18.14 -0.74 9.43
C GLN A 136 -17.56 -2.16 9.46
N LYS A 137 -16.23 -2.28 9.52
CA LYS A 137 -15.54 -3.58 9.63
C LYS A 137 -15.96 -4.35 10.88
N LYS A 138 -16.06 -3.67 12.03
CA LYS A 138 -16.52 -4.29 13.29
C LYS A 138 -17.98 -4.74 13.20
N GLU A 139 -18.84 -3.96 12.55
CA GLU A 139 -20.24 -4.34 12.35
C GLU A 139 -20.36 -5.58 11.45
N LEU A 140 -19.63 -5.60 10.33
CA LEU A 140 -19.60 -6.75 9.43
C LEU A 140 -19.05 -8.01 10.11
N GLN A 141 -18.00 -7.88 10.92
CA GLN A 141 -17.47 -9.00 11.70
C GLN A 141 -18.53 -9.57 12.67
N LYS A 142 -19.29 -8.71 13.35
CA LYS A 142 -20.38 -9.15 14.22
C LYS A 142 -21.50 -9.87 13.45
N LYS A 143 -21.85 -9.38 12.25
CA LYS A 143 -22.83 -10.05 11.37
C LYS A 143 -22.33 -11.41 10.89
N PHE A 144 -21.04 -11.53 10.58
CA PHE A 144 -20.42 -12.78 10.18
C PHE A 144 -20.46 -13.82 11.32
N GLU A 145 -20.07 -13.44 12.53
CA GLU A 145 -20.14 -14.30 13.72
C GLU A 145 -21.57 -14.78 14.01
N GLN A 146 -22.56 -13.90 13.82
CA GLN A 146 -23.98 -14.27 13.91
C GLN A 146 -24.37 -15.29 12.85
N SER A 147 -23.97 -15.10 11.59
CA SER A 147 -24.26 -16.05 10.51
C SER A 147 -23.58 -17.41 10.73
N GLU A 148 -22.34 -17.45 11.22
CA GLU A 148 -21.67 -18.71 11.58
C GLU A 148 -22.42 -19.46 12.69
N SER A 149 -22.90 -18.75 13.71
CA SER A 149 -23.70 -19.37 14.77
C SER A 149 -25.01 -19.96 14.24
N HIS A 150 -25.68 -19.24 13.33
CA HIS A 150 -26.90 -19.70 12.69
C HIS A 150 -26.66 -20.95 11.83
N ASN A 151 -25.59 -20.96 11.02
CA ASN A 151 -25.22 -22.12 10.21
C ASN A 151 -24.90 -23.35 11.06
N LYS A 152 -24.21 -23.18 12.21
CA LYS A 152 -23.98 -24.29 13.15
C LYS A 152 -25.28 -24.86 13.69
N ASP A 153 -26.27 -24.02 13.99
CA ASP A 153 -27.57 -24.48 14.47
C ASP A 153 -28.40 -25.15 13.36
N LEU A 154 -28.33 -24.65 12.13
CA LEU A 154 -28.93 -25.32 10.97
C LEU A 154 -28.30 -26.70 10.73
N GLN A 155 -26.97 -26.81 10.84
CA GLN A 155 -26.28 -28.10 10.70
C GLN A 155 -26.77 -29.12 11.74
N LYS A 156 -26.89 -28.72 13.02
CA LYS A 156 -27.44 -29.61 14.06
C LYS A 156 -28.86 -30.06 13.75
N LYS A 157 -29.70 -29.18 13.20
CA LYS A 157 -31.08 -29.53 12.79
C LYS A 157 -31.08 -30.54 11.63
N LEU A 158 -30.18 -30.36 10.66
CA LEU A 158 -30.00 -31.29 9.55
C LEU A 158 -29.60 -32.67 10.07
N ASP A 159 -28.57 -32.74 10.92
CA ASP A 159 -28.08 -33.99 11.50
C ASP A 159 -29.18 -34.72 12.31
N HIS A 160 -30.00 -33.95 13.06
CA HIS A 160 -31.15 -34.49 13.78
C HIS A 160 -32.22 -35.07 12.83
N SER A 161 -32.54 -34.35 11.77
CA SER A 161 -33.51 -34.81 10.76
C SER A 161 -33.02 -36.05 10.02
N GLU A 162 -31.72 -36.13 9.70
CA GLU A 162 -31.12 -37.32 9.10
C GLU A 162 -31.16 -38.53 10.04
N ALA A 163 -30.91 -38.32 11.34
CA ALA A 163 -31.02 -39.37 12.34
C ALA A 163 -32.46 -39.91 12.44
N GLN A 164 -33.46 -39.02 12.46
CA GLN A 164 -34.87 -39.41 12.44
C GLN A 164 -35.23 -40.18 11.17
N LYS A 165 -34.76 -39.73 9.99
CA LYS A 165 -34.98 -40.43 8.72
C LYS A 165 -34.41 -41.86 8.76
N LYS A 166 -33.19 -42.05 9.27
CA LYS A 166 -32.58 -43.38 9.44
C LYS A 166 -33.36 -44.27 10.40
N GLU A 167 -33.91 -43.69 11.48
CA GLU A 167 -34.75 -44.44 12.43
C GLU A 167 -36.07 -44.90 11.78
N LEU A 168 -36.74 -44.00 11.05
CA LEU A 168 -37.96 -44.34 10.32
C LEU A 168 -37.71 -45.39 9.24
N GLN A 169 -36.59 -45.30 8.53
CA GLN A 169 -36.21 -46.29 7.53
C GLN A 169 -36.03 -47.69 8.13
N LYS A 170 -35.38 -47.80 9.29
CA LYS A 170 -35.26 -49.08 10.02
C LYS A 170 -36.62 -49.63 10.45
N LYS A 171 -37.55 -48.77 10.90
CA LYS A 171 -38.92 -49.18 11.26
C LYS A 171 -39.68 -49.71 10.04
N LEU A 172 -39.52 -49.06 8.89
CA LEU A 172 -40.08 -49.53 7.61
C LEU A 172 -39.57 -50.92 7.23
N GLU A 173 -38.25 -51.12 7.22
CA GLU A 173 -37.62 -52.43 6.94
C GLU A 173 -38.12 -53.52 7.89
N GLN A 174 -38.30 -53.20 9.17
CA GLN A 174 -38.82 -54.14 10.16
C GLN A 174 -40.29 -54.53 9.90
N ILE A 175 -41.14 -53.56 9.52
CA ILE A 175 -42.54 -53.81 9.17
C ILE A 175 -42.62 -54.65 7.89
N GLU A 176 -41.81 -54.35 6.87
CA GLU A 176 -41.74 -55.15 5.64
C GLU A 176 -41.34 -56.60 5.94
N ALA A 177 -40.32 -56.81 6.78
CA ALA A 177 -39.91 -58.14 7.20
C ALA A 177 -41.03 -58.88 7.97
N GLN A 178 -41.76 -58.20 8.85
CA GLN A 178 -42.90 -58.76 9.56
C GLN A 178 -44.05 -59.15 8.62
N ASN A 179 -44.38 -58.27 7.67
CA ASN A 179 -45.42 -58.52 6.67
C ASN A 179 -45.05 -59.71 5.78
N ASN A 180 -43.81 -59.79 5.31
CA ASN A 180 -43.33 -60.95 4.55
C ASN A 180 -43.44 -62.24 5.37
N GLY A 181 -43.02 -62.21 6.65
CA GLY A 181 -43.18 -63.35 7.56
C GLY A 181 -44.63 -63.75 7.83
N LEU A 182 -45.56 -62.80 7.87
CA LEU A 182 -47.01 -63.06 7.95
C LEU A 182 -47.55 -63.65 6.65
N GLN A 183 -47.13 -63.16 5.49
CA GLN A 183 -47.49 -63.71 4.18
C GLN A 183 -47.06 -65.17 4.06
N PHE A 184 -45.82 -65.50 4.44
CA PHE A 184 -45.35 -66.89 4.48
C PHE A 184 -46.19 -67.77 5.40
N ARG A 185 -46.60 -67.27 6.58
CA ARG A 185 -47.48 -67.99 7.50
C ARG A 185 -48.86 -68.26 6.89
N LYS A 186 -49.49 -67.24 6.31
CA LYS A 186 -50.77 -67.37 5.60
C LYS A 186 -50.69 -68.37 4.45
N GLN A 187 -49.63 -68.32 3.63
CA GLN A 187 -49.41 -69.28 2.55
C GLN A 187 -49.26 -70.71 3.05
N ARG A 188 -48.53 -70.92 4.16
CA ARG A 188 -48.39 -72.24 4.77
C ARG A 188 -49.71 -72.77 5.32
N GLU A 189 -50.52 -71.94 5.95
CA GLU A 189 -51.86 -72.31 6.42
C GLU A 189 -52.79 -72.68 5.26
N ILE A 190 -52.79 -71.90 4.18
CA ILE A 190 -53.53 -72.23 2.96
C ILE A 190 -53.07 -73.59 2.40
N GLN A 191 -51.76 -73.85 2.38
CA GLN A 191 -51.21 -75.11 1.92
C GLN A 191 -51.67 -76.30 2.78
N LEU A 192 -51.64 -76.15 4.10
CA LEU A 192 -52.09 -77.17 5.06
C LEU A 192 -53.60 -77.42 4.94
N MET A 193 -54.40 -76.36 4.80
CA MET A 193 -55.84 -76.45 4.54
C MET A 193 -56.11 -77.26 3.26
N LYS A 194 -55.42 -76.95 2.16
CA LYS A 194 -55.55 -77.73 0.91
C LYS A 194 -55.25 -79.22 1.10
N GLN A 195 -54.22 -79.56 1.87
CA GLN A 195 -53.87 -80.96 2.17
C GLN A 195 -54.98 -81.66 2.97
N MET A 196 -55.43 -81.06 4.07
CA MET A 196 -56.50 -81.60 4.91
C MET A 196 -57.82 -81.78 4.13
N TYR A 197 -58.21 -80.79 3.31
CA TYR A 197 -59.39 -80.91 2.44
C TYR A 197 -59.22 -82.05 1.41
N GLY A 198 -58.03 -82.20 0.84
CA GLY A 198 -57.72 -83.35 -0.03
C GLY A 198 -57.87 -84.69 0.67
N GLU A 199 -57.34 -84.82 1.90
CA GLU A 199 -57.43 -86.03 2.72
C GLU A 199 -58.88 -86.37 3.09
N THR A 200 -59.68 -85.40 3.55
CA THR A 200 -61.09 -85.61 3.90
C THR A 200 -61.94 -86.06 2.70
N VAL A 201 -61.68 -85.51 1.51
CA VAL A 201 -62.35 -85.93 0.28
C VAL A 201 -61.96 -87.36 -0.12
N LEU A 202 -60.69 -87.75 0.06
CA LEU A 202 -60.24 -89.12 -0.18
C LEU A 202 -60.87 -90.11 0.82
N GLU A 203 -60.96 -89.72 2.10
CA GLU A 203 -61.58 -90.55 3.13
C GLU A 203 -63.06 -90.80 2.85
N LYS A 204 -63.82 -89.75 2.45
CA LYS A 204 -65.21 -89.89 1.98
C LYS A 204 -65.32 -90.84 0.79
N ARG A 205 -64.45 -90.70 -0.23
CA ARG A 205 -64.42 -91.62 -1.37
C ARG A 205 -64.17 -93.06 -0.95
N MET A 206 -63.23 -93.31 -0.03
CA MET A 206 -62.97 -94.66 0.47
C MET A 206 -64.14 -95.23 1.27
N THR A 207 -64.88 -94.41 2.03
CA THR A 207 -66.09 -94.89 2.73
C THR A 207 -67.22 -95.21 1.76
N ASP A 208 -67.39 -94.40 0.72
CA ASP A 208 -68.38 -94.62 -0.33
C ASP A 208 -68.06 -95.90 -1.12
N GLU A 209 -66.78 -96.12 -1.44
CA GLU A 209 -66.30 -97.31 -2.13
C GLU A 209 -66.51 -98.58 -1.29
N LYS A 210 -66.23 -98.52 0.02
CA LYS A 210 -66.55 -99.61 0.98
C LYS A 210 -68.06 -99.86 1.08
N MET A 211 -68.89 -98.82 1.04
CA MET A 211 -70.35 -98.94 1.02
C MET A 211 -70.84 -99.63 -0.26
N ILE A 212 -70.26 -99.29 -1.41
CA ILE A 212 -70.54 -99.95 -2.70
C ILE A 212 -70.13 -101.42 -2.65
N GLU A 213 -68.97 -101.75 -2.07
CA GLU A 213 -68.50 -103.13 -1.96
C GLU A 213 -69.40 -103.97 -1.05
N LYS A 214 -69.79 -103.43 0.11
CA LYS A 214 -70.80 -104.05 0.98
C LYS A 214 -72.13 -104.22 0.27
N LYS A 215 -72.56 -103.25 -0.55
CA LYS A 215 -73.77 -103.37 -1.37
C LYS A 215 -73.66 -104.51 -2.37
N LYS A 216 -72.52 -104.66 -3.06
CA LYS A 216 -72.24 -105.78 -3.98
C LYS A 216 -72.23 -107.13 -3.25
N GLU A 217 -71.70 -107.20 -2.03
CA GLU A 217 -71.75 -108.41 -1.21
C GLU A 217 -73.19 -108.73 -0.77
N ASN A 218 -73.94 -107.74 -0.33
CA ASN A 218 -75.37 -107.91 -0.02
C ASN A 218 -76.16 -108.38 -1.24
N GLU A 219 -75.89 -107.83 -2.43
CA GLU A 219 -76.49 -108.30 -3.68
C GLU A 219 -76.07 -109.74 -4.02
N LYS A 220 -74.82 -110.14 -3.75
CA LYS A 220 -74.40 -111.55 -3.88
C LYS A 220 -75.15 -112.45 -2.90
N LEU A 221 -75.34 -112.01 -1.65
CA LEU A 221 -76.15 -112.72 -0.66
C LEU A 221 -77.61 -112.80 -1.10
N HIS A 222 -78.21 -111.72 -1.60
CA HIS A 222 -79.57 -111.71 -2.15
C HIS A 222 -79.71 -112.68 -3.33
N ARG A 223 -78.74 -112.73 -4.26
CA ARG A 223 -78.74 -113.75 -5.33
C ARG A 223 -78.71 -115.18 -4.78
N LYS A 224 -77.95 -115.40 -3.70
CA LYS A 224 -77.84 -116.70 -3.04
C LYS A 224 -79.12 -117.07 -2.28
N ILE A 225 -79.80 -116.09 -1.69
CA ILE A 225 -81.13 -116.25 -1.09
C ILE A 225 -82.14 -116.65 -2.17
N ILE A 226 -82.18 -115.96 -3.32
CA ILE A 226 -83.05 -116.31 -4.45
C ILE A 226 -82.74 -117.72 -4.98
N GLU A 227 -81.46 -118.11 -5.02
CA GLU A 227 -81.05 -119.47 -5.44
C GLU A 227 -81.48 -120.54 -4.42
N LEU A 228 -81.42 -120.24 -3.12
CA LEU A 228 -81.94 -121.10 -2.06
C LEU A 228 -83.47 -121.18 -2.05
N GLU A 229 -84.16 -120.08 -2.36
CA GLU A 229 -85.62 -120.05 -2.57
C GLU A 229 -86.00 -120.96 -3.75
N LYS A 230 -85.27 -120.87 -4.88
CA LYS A 230 -85.45 -121.79 -6.02
C LYS A 230 -85.18 -123.27 -5.70
N LEU A 231 -84.27 -123.55 -4.75
CA LEU A 231 -84.02 -124.91 -4.26
C LEU A 231 -85.07 -125.36 -3.23
N CYS A 232 -85.74 -124.43 -2.55
CA CYS A 232 -86.83 -124.71 -1.62
C CYS A 232 -88.20 -124.85 -2.34
N ASP A 233 -88.35 -124.27 -3.53
CA ASP A 233 -89.54 -124.39 -4.39
C ASP A 233 -89.64 -125.74 -5.13
N GLN A 234 -88.67 -126.64 -4.99
CA GLN A 234 -88.74 -128.02 -5.52
C GLN A 234 -89.40 -129.02 -4.56
N ASP A 235 -89.90 -128.59 -3.40
CA ASP A 235 -90.66 -129.43 -2.46
C ASP A 235 -91.84 -128.65 -1.85
N LYS A 236 -92.84 -128.29 -2.69
CA LYS A 236 -94.29 -128.32 -2.42
C LYS A 236 -95.06 -127.46 -3.44
N ASP A 237 -95.73 -128.13 -4.37
CA ASP A 237 -96.78 -127.52 -5.17
C ASP A 237 -98.04 -127.22 -4.33
N GLN A 238 -98.71 -126.13 -4.73
CA GLN A 238 -100.10 -125.72 -4.49
C GLN A 238 -100.41 -124.78 -3.30
N ALA A 239 -100.62 -123.50 -3.63
CA ALA A 239 -101.80 -122.73 -3.17
C ALA A 239 -102.03 -121.49 -4.07
N GLU A 240 -103.22 -121.43 -4.68
CA GLU A 240 -103.79 -120.26 -5.35
C GLU A 240 -104.40 -119.26 -4.33
N VAL A 241 -104.66 -118.04 -4.82
CA VAL A 241 -105.82 -117.14 -4.56
C VAL A 241 -105.49 -115.72 -4.02
N LYS A 242 -106.24 -114.80 -4.62
CA LYS A 242 -106.34 -113.33 -4.55
C LYS A 242 -107.01 -112.80 -3.25
N ASP A 243 -106.77 -111.52 -2.92
CA ASP A 243 -107.76 -110.42 -2.67
C ASP A 243 -107.24 -109.35 -1.66
N VAL A 244 -107.11 -108.07 -2.07
CA VAL A 244 -107.97 -106.86 -1.85
C VAL A 244 -107.98 -106.26 -0.41
N LYS A 245 -107.77 -104.93 -0.38
CA LYS A 245 -108.21 -103.86 0.58
C LYS A 245 -107.12 -103.32 1.52
N GLN A 246 -107.01 -102.03 1.91
CA GLN A 246 -107.62 -100.72 1.61
C GLN A 246 -107.12 -99.77 2.73
N GLY A 247 -106.87 -98.48 2.48
CA GLY A 247 -106.94 -97.45 3.55
C GLY A 247 -105.79 -96.44 3.66
N LYS A 248 -106.08 -95.24 3.17
CA LYS A 248 -105.65 -93.85 3.49
C LYS A 248 -104.84 -93.55 4.77
N THR A 249 -104.00 -92.51 4.68
CA THR A 249 -104.07 -91.15 5.30
C THR A 249 -102.83 -90.38 4.79
N ASP A 250 -102.93 -89.29 4.03
CA ASP A 250 -103.30 -87.89 4.39
C ASP A 250 -102.22 -87.20 5.27
N GLU A 251 -101.69 -86.07 4.74
CA GLU A 251 -101.22 -84.85 5.44
C GLU A 251 -99.88 -84.96 6.23
N ASP A 252 -98.87 -84.07 6.19
CA ASP A 252 -98.65 -82.74 5.63
C ASP A 252 -97.12 -82.44 5.56
N ASP A 253 -96.73 -81.59 4.59
CA ASP A 253 -95.87 -80.40 4.67
C ASP A 253 -94.64 -80.37 5.60
N GLU A 254 -93.46 -80.09 5.05
CA GLU A 254 -93.03 -78.69 4.87
C GLU A 254 -91.76 -78.64 4.00
N ASP A 255 -91.86 -77.74 3.03
CA ASP A 255 -90.87 -77.31 2.06
C ASP A 255 -89.70 -76.54 2.71
N GLU A 256 -88.60 -76.46 1.96
CA GLU A 256 -88.05 -75.23 1.38
C GLU A 256 -86.66 -75.62 0.83
N ASP A 257 -86.52 -75.76 -0.49
CA ASP A 257 -86.28 -74.66 -1.45
C ASP A 257 -84.88 -74.05 -1.25
N GLU A 258 -84.05 -73.78 -2.25
CA GLU A 258 -84.21 -73.55 -3.69
C GLU A 258 -82.79 -73.79 -4.29
N ASP A 259 -82.67 -74.52 -5.40
CA ASP A 259 -82.49 -73.98 -6.77
C ASP A 259 -81.24 -73.11 -6.99
N ARG A 260 -80.52 -73.12 -8.12
CA ARG A 260 -80.58 -73.87 -9.38
C ARG A 260 -79.31 -73.52 -10.16
N GLU A 261 -78.96 -74.47 -11.01
CA GLU A 261 -78.08 -74.45 -12.19
C GLU A 261 -77.94 -73.08 -12.91
N GLN A 262 -76.82 -72.83 -13.60
CA GLN A 262 -76.63 -73.25 -15.00
C GLN A 262 -75.28 -72.75 -15.58
N ASP A 263 -74.82 -73.51 -16.56
CA ASP A 263 -73.66 -73.31 -17.42
C ASP A 263 -73.69 -71.99 -18.21
N GLN A 264 -72.51 -71.50 -18.63
CA GLN A 264 -72.14 -71.40 -20.06
C GLN A 264 -70.76 -70.76 -20.29
N ASP A 265 -70.10 -71.29 -21.32
CA ASP A 265 -68.94 -70.74 -22.04
C ASP A 265 -69.24 -69.37 -22.68
N GLU A 266 -68.22 -68.53 -22.87
CA GLU A 266 -67.73 -68.12 -24.20
C GLU A 266 -66.69 -66.98 -24.14
N VAL A 267 -65.87 -67.00 -25.20
CA VAL A 267 -64.73 -66.17 -25.60
C VAL A 267 -65.12 -64.71 -25.89
N LYS A 268 -64.19 -63.76 -25.69
CA LYS A 268 -63.99 -62.62 -26.61
C LYS A 268 -62.51 -62.24 -26.71
N ASP A 269 -61.97 -62.37 -27.92
CA ASP A 269 -60.91 -61.52 -28.46
C ASP A 269 -61.51 -60.14 -28.79
N ASP A 270 -60.68 -59.10 -28.85
CA ASP A 270 -60.67 -58.09 -29.92
C ASP A 270 -59.45 -57.16 -29.76
N GLU A 271 -58.67 -57.11 -30.84
CA GLU A 271 -57.70 -56.06 -31.19
C GLU A 271 -58.45 -54.82 -31.70
N ASP A 272 -57.83 -53.64 -31.65
CA ASP A 272 -57.81 -52.58 -32.71
C ASP A 272 -57.44 -51.18 -32.14
N ASP A 273 -56.22 -50.75 -32.49
CA ASP A 273 -55.82 -49.54 -33.24
C ASP A 273 -56.28 -48.10 -32.89
N GLU A 274 -55.23 -47.25 -32.84
CA GLU A 274 -55.03 -45.92 -33.44
C GLU A 274 -56.07 -44.79 -33.18
N ASP A 275 -55.68 -43.72 -32.46
CA ASP A 275 -55.28 -42.45 -33.11
C ASP A 275 -54.97 -41.31 -32.12
N GLU A 276 -54.17 -40.38 -32.66
CA GLU A 276 -53.53 -39.18 -32.12
C GLU A 276 -54.53 -38.12 -31.60
N ASP A 277 -54.18 -37.44 -30.49
CA ASP A 277 -53.85 -36.00 -30.46
C ASP A 277 -54.04 -35.33 -29.09
N GLU A 278 -52.99 -34.56 -28.75
CA GLU A 278 -52.97 -33.27 -28.05
C GLU A 278 -53.53 -33.10 -26.61
N ASP A 279 -52.60 -32.64 -25.76
CA ASP A 279 -52.78 -31.68 -24.66
C ASP A 279 -53.59 -32.07 -23.42
N GLN A 280 -52.85 -32.51 -22.39
CA GLN A 280 -52.76 -31.77 -21.13
C GLN A 280 -51.57 -32.26 -20.28
N GLU A 281 -50.51 -31.44 -20.26
CA GLU A 281 -49.53 -31.39 -19.17
C GLU A 281 -50.21 -31.04 -17.83
N GLN A 282 -49.51 -31.37 -16.73
CA GLN A 282 -49.76 -31.07 -15.30
C GLN A 282 -50.38 -32.28 -14.57
N ASP A 283 -49.74 -32.92 -13.58
CA ASP A 283 -48.81 -32.43 -12.57
C ASP A 283 -47.76 -33.49 -12.23
N GLN A 284 -46.48 -33.14 -12.36
CA GLN A 284 -45.39 -33.79 -11.63
C GLN A 284 -45.00 -32.86 -10.49
N ASP A 285 -44.98 -33.41 -9.29
CA ASP A 285 -44.57 -32.76 -8.05
C ASP A 285 -43.26 -31.97 -8.22
N GLU A 286 -43.37 -30.64 -8.18
CA GLU A 286 -42.26 -29.73 -7.92
C GLU A 286 -41.66 -30.02 -6.54
N VAL A 287 -40.61 -30.84 -6.52
CA VAL A 287 -39.63 -30.80 -5.44
C VAL A 287 -38.87 -29.50 -5.62
N ASN A 288 -39.15 -28.52 -4.77
CA ASN A 288 -38.52 -27.19 -4.73
C ASN A 288 -37.00 -27.21 -4.99
N ASP A 289 -36.60 -26.94 -6.25
CA ASP A 289 -35.25 -26.55 -6.66
C ASP A 289 -35.02 -25.03 -6.57
N ASP A 290 -35.92 -24.31 -5.89
CA ASP A 290 -35.91 -22.84 -5.83
C ASP A 290 -34.77 -22.29 -4.95
N ASP A 291 -34.47 -22.93 -3.81
CA ASP A 291 -33.40 -22.50 -2.88
C ASP A 291 -31.98 -22.68 -3.47
N GLY A 292 -31.76 -23.72 -4.28
CA GLY A 292 -30.49 -23.96 -4.96
C GLY A 292 -30.25 -23.00 -6.12
N ASN A 293 -31.30 -22.71 -6.89
CA ASN A 293 -31.24 -21.78 -8.02
C ASN A 293 -31.07 -20.32 -7.55
N GLU A 294 -31.67 -19.96 -6.41
CA GLU A 294 -31.55 -18.63 -5.82
C GLU A 294 -30.16 -18.38 -5.21
N LYS A 295 -29.61 -19.36 -4.46
CA LYS A 295 -28.21 -19.33 -4.02
C LYS A 295 -27.23 -19.28 -5.19
N MET A 296 -27.53 -20.01 -6.28
CA MET A 296 -26.69 -20.00 -7.47
C MET A 296 -26.75 -18.66 -8.22
N LYS A 297 -27.91 -17.98 -8.24
CA LYS A 297 -28.04 -16.60 -8.73
C LYS A 297 -27.26 -15.62 -7.85
N GLU A 298 -27.34 -15.76 -6.53
CA GLU A 298 -26.62 -14.90 -5.59
C GLU A 298 -25.10 -15.04 -5.69
N ILE A 299 -24.60 -16.28 -5.84
CA ILE A 299 -23.17 -16.54 -6.07
C ILE A 299 -22.71 -15.94 -7.40
N ARG A 300 -23.51 -16.05 -8.49
CA ARG A 300 -23.17 -15.40 -9.77
C ARG A 300 -23.14 -13.89 -9.67
N LYS A 301 -24.06 -13.29 -8.91
CA LYS A 301 -24.10 -11.85 -8.66
C LYS A 301 -22.86 -11.39 -7.90
N LYS A 302 -22.53 -12.08 -6.79
CA LYS A 302 -21.30 -11.81 -6.00
C LYS A 302 -20.04 -12.00 -6.83
N LEU A 303 -19.99 -13.02 -7.69
CA LEU A 303 -18.86 -13.25 -8.59
C LEU A 303 -18.66 -12.07 -9.55
N LYS A 304 -19.76 -11.57 -10.13
CA LYS A 304 -19.73 -10.43 -11.05
C LYS A 304 -19.32 -9.13 -10.36
N GLU A 305 -19.85 -8.87 -9.16
CA GLU A 305 -19.44 -7.74 -8.31
C GLU A 305 -17.94 -7.82 -7.98
N THR A 306 -17.42 -9.01 -7.64
CA THR A 306 -15.98 -9.18 -7.36
C THR A 306 -15.08 -9.05 -8.59
N GLU A 307 -15.59 -9.38 -9.78
CA GLU A 307 -14.85 -9.24 -11.05
C GLU A 307 -14.73 -7.76 -11.44
N GLU A 308 -15.81 -6.99 -11.27
CA GLU A 308 -15.83 -5.54 -11.46
C GLU A 308 -14.93 -4.81 -10.44
N GLU A 309 -14.90 -5.26 -9.18
CA GLU A 309 -13.98 -4.73 -8.15
C GLU A 309 -12.51 -5.02 -8.47
N LEU A 310 -12.22 -6.21 -8.99
CA LEU A 310 -10.86 -6.59 -9.41
C LEU A 310 -10.39 -5.73 -10.57
N GLU A 311 -11.22 -5.54 -11.60
CA GLU A 311 -10.92 -4.71 -12.76
C GLU A 311 -10.69 -3.24 -12.36
N TYR A 312 -11.50 -2.72 -11.43
CA TYR A 312 -11.29 -1.39 -10.84
C TYR A 312 -9.95 -1.29 -10.09
N ALA A 313 -9.59 -2.31 -9.32
CA ALA A 313 -8.33 -2.35 -8.59
C ALA A 313 -7.11 -2.47 -9.52
N GLU A 314 -7.21 -3.25 -10.60
CA GLU A 314 -6.17 -3.37 -11.63
C GLU A 314 -5.96 -2.04 -12.37
N ALA A 315 -7.05 -1.37 -12.76
CA ALA A 315 -6.96 -0.03 -13.35
C ALA A 315 -6.33 1.00 -12.41
N HIS A 316 -6.64 0.91 -11.11
CA HIS A 316 -6.02 1.77 -10.08
C HIS A 316 -4.53 1.48 -9.92
N ASN A 317 -4.12 0.21 -9.91
CA ASN A 317 -2.73 -0.20 -9.84
C ASN A 317 -1.93 0.24 -11.07
N HIS A 318 -2.46 0.06 -12.28
CA HIS A 318 -1.80 0.58 -13.49
C HIS A 318 -1.59 2.09 -13.45
N LYS A 319 -2.55 2.83 -12.88
CA LYS A 319 -2.43 4.29 -12.70
C LYS A 319 -1.38 4.67 -11.66
N LEU A 320 -1.28 3.92 -10.57
CA LEU A 320 -0.25 4.13 -9.54
C LEU A 320 1.16 3.85 -10.09
N ILE A 321 1.34 2.77 -10.85
CA ILE A 321 2.61 2.42 -11.50
C ILE A 321 3.06 3.52 -12.46
N ALA A 322 2.14 4.05 -13.29
CA ALA A 322 2.45 5.17 -14.17
C ALA A 322 2.87 6.43 -13.40
N LYS A 323 2.18 6.73 -12.28
CA LYS A 323 2.54 7.87 -11.41
C LYS A 323 3.88 7.66 -10.70
N GLU A 324 4.23 6.44 -10.34
CA GLU A 324 5.53 6.09 -9.76
C GLU A 324 6.66 6.30 -10.76
N SER A 325 6.47 5.95 -12.04
CA SER A 325 7.47 6.23 -13.09
C SER A 325 7.69 7.72 -13.32
N GLU A 326 6.62 8.52 -13.36
CA GLU A 326 6.72 10.00 -13.49
C GLU A 326 7.44 10.62 -12.28
N LEU A 327 7.17 10.10 -11.09
CA LEU A 327 7.77 10.58 -9.84
C LEU A 327 9.26 10.23 -9.76
N GLU A 328 9.65 9.05 -10.25
CA GLU A 328 11.05 8.63 -10.32
C GLU A 328 11.84 9.45 -11.35
N GLU A 329 11.22 9.83 -12.47
CA GLU A 329 11.81 10.76 -13.45
C GLU A 329 11.96 12.18 -12.88
N ALA A 330 10.93 12.69 -12.20
CA ALA A 330 11.00 13.98 -11.52
C ALA A 330 12.06 13.99 -10.40
N ARG A 331 12.25 12.87 -9.68
CA ARG A 331 13.34 12.71 -8.71
C ARG A 331 14.71 12.76 -9.37
N LYS A 332 14.91 12.06 -10.49
CA LYS A 332 16.18 12.07 -11.23
C LYS A 332 16.52 13.47 -11.75
N GLU A 333 15.54 14.19 -12.31
CA GLU A 333 15.69 15.58 -12.75
C GLU A 333 16.01 16.52 -11.58
N LEU A 334 15.36 16.35 -10.43
CA LEU A 334 15.65 17.14 -9.23
C LEU A 334 17.09 16.90 -8.73
N ILE A 335 17.54 15.65 -8.71
CA ILE A 335 18.91 15.28 -8.33
C ILE A 335 19.93 15.91 -9.30
N TYR A 336 19.70 15.78 -10.62
CA TYR A 336 20.56 16.34 -11.65
C TYR A 336 20.62 17.87 -11.61
N GLY A 337 19.47 18.51 -11.37
CA GLY A 337 19.35 19.96 -11.20
C GLY A 337 20.09 20.48 -9.97
N TRP A 338 20.15 19.70 -8.89
CA TRP A 338 20.89 20.06 -7.68
C TRP A 338 22.40 19.88 -7.80
N ASP A 339 22.88 18.81 -8.44
CA ASP A 339 24.33 18.64 -8.71
C ASP A 339 24.89 19.80 -9.55
N SER A 340 24.07 20.35 -10.45
CA SER A 340 24.41 21.50 -11.31
C SER A 340 24.27 22.87 -10.61
N ALA A 341 23.52 22.96 -9.51
CA ALA A 341 23.25 24.20 -8.75
C ALA A 341 24.35 24.55 -7.73
N SER A 342 25.42 23.75 -7.67
CA SER A 342 26.58 23.80 -6.76
C SER A 342 27.44 25.09 -6.81
N ARG A 343 26.94 26.18 -7.41
CA ARG A 343 27.62 27.49 -7.51
C ARG A 343 27.07 28.58 -6.58
N ALA A 344 26.22 28.26 -5.61
CA ALA A 344 25.63 29.23 -4.68
C ALA A 344 26.06 29.03 -3.22
N PHE A 345 26.02 30.13 -2.45
CA PHE A 345 26.47 30.35 -1.06
C PHE A 345 25.90 29.40 0.03
N ILE A 346 25.08 28.40 -0.33
CA ILE A 346 24.54 27.36 0.55
C ILE A 346 25.19 26.04 0.14
N GLY A 347 26.06 25.51 1.01
CA GLY A 347 26.68 24.21 0.78
C GLY A 347 25.64 23.09 0.94
N VAL A 348 25.25 22.46 -0.16
CA VAL A 348 24.47 21.23 -0.14
C VAL A 348 25.44 20.08 0.14
N LYS A 349 25.26 19.39 1.28
CA LYS A 349 26.07 18.22 1.70
C LYS A 349 25.24 16.95 1.48
N ARG A 350 25.80 15.92 0.83
CA ARG A 350 25.12 14.63 0.71
C ARG A 350 25.17 13.90 2.06
N MET A 351 24.06 13.29 2.49
CA MET A 351 24.00 12.57 3.77
C MET A 351 24.98 11.38 3.74
N GLY A 352 25.93 11.35 4.68
CA GLY A 352 27.02 10.37 4.68
C GLY A 352 28.24 10.74 3.84
N GLU A 353 28.28 11.94 3.26
CA GLU A 353 29.48 12.52 2.64
C GLU A 353 30.45 13.02 3.71
N LEU A 354 31.72 12.67 3.54
CA LEU A 354 32.77 13.01 4.48
C LEU A 354 33.10 14.50 4.39
N GLU A 355 33.13 15.19 5.53
CA GLU A 355 33.56 16.59 5.54
C GLU A 355 35.07 16.70 5.37
N SER A 356 35.52 17.40 4.32
CA SER A 356 36.94 17.53 4.01
C SER A 356 37.69 18.56 4.87
N LYS A 357 36.99 19.53 5.47
CA LYS A 357 37.60 20.62 6.27
C LYS A 357 38.35 20.14 7.53
N PRO A 358 37.81 19.21 8.34
CA PRO A 358 38.54 18.64 9.48
C PRO A 358 39.82 17.92 9.06
N PHE A 359 39.79 17.20 7.93
CA PHE A 359 40.95 16.49 7.39
C PHE A 359 42.02 17.46 6.89
N GLN A 360 41.64 18.52 6.17
CA GLN A 360 42.56 19.59 5.76
C GLN A 360 43.20 20.28 6.97
N THR A 361 42.42 20.54 8.02
CA THR A 361 42.91 21.19 9.24
C THR A 361 43.89 20.29 9.99
N ALA A 362 43.61 18.99 10.10
CA ALA A 362 44.50 18.02 10.72
C ALA A 362 45.79 17.81 9.92
N CYS A 363 45.71 17.68 8.58
CA CYS A 363 46.88 17.50 7.73
C CYS A 363 47.79 18.73 7.72
N LYS A 364 47.25 19.96 7.73
CA LYS A 364 48.03 21.20 7.87
C LYS A 364 48.80 21.33 9.18
N ARG A 365 48.38 20.61 10.22
CA ARG A 365 49.08 20.56 11.52
C ARG A 365 50.20 19.52 11.55
N ARG A 366 50.17 18.50 10.68
CA ARG A 366 51.11 17.36 10.70
C ARG A 366 52.10 17.34 9.53
N TYR A 367 51.72 17.83 8.37
CA TYR A 367 52.52 17.80 7.14
C TYR A 367 52.99 19.20 6.75
N PRO A 368 54.10 19.31 6.00
CA PRO A 368 54.55 20.59 5.47
C PRO A 368 53.53 21.14 4.46
N MET A 369 53.50 22.47 4.33
CA MET A 369 52.41 23.21 3.66
C MET A 369 52.22 22.82 2.18
N ASP A 370 53.30 22.39 1.52
CA ASP A 370 53.36 21.94 0.14
C ASP A 370 52.72 20.55 -0.08
N GLU A 371 52.71 19.68 0.93
CA GLU A 371 52.13 18.32 0.84
C GLU A 371 50.81 18.18 1.61
N ALA A 372 50.47 19.12 2.50
CA ALA A 372 49.35 19.00 3.43
C ALA A 372 47.98 18.87 2.74
N ASP A 373 47.74 19.59 1.65
CA ASP A 373 46.46 19.54 0.93
C ASP A 373 46.31 18.21 0.15
N ASP A 374 47.40 17.70 -0.45
CA ASP A 374 47.41 16.40 -1.14
C ASP A 374 47.23 15.23 -0.17
N GLN A 375 47.89 15.29 0.99
CA GLN A 375 47.71 14.29 2.06
C GLN A 375 46.30 14.32 2.63
N ALA A 376 45.68 15.51 2.76
CA ALA A 376 44.28 15.62 3.18
C ALA A 376 43.32 14.99 2.16
N ALA A 377 43.55 15.21 0.87
CA ALA A 377 42.74 14.63 -0.20
C ALA A 377 42.89 13.09 -0.27
N ALA A 378 44.11 12.58 -0.12
CA ALA A 378 44.39 11.14 -0.07
C ALA A 378 43.70 10.49 1.14
N LEU A 379 43.78 11.14 2.32
CA LEU A 379 43.14 10.65 3.54
C LEU A 379 41.60 10.67 3.42
N CYS A 380 41.01 11.76 2.91
CA CYS A 380 39.55 11.80 2.66
C CYS A 380 39.12 10.68 1.72
N SER A 381 39.84 10.46 0.61
CA SER A 381 39.53 9.42 -0.38
C SER A 381 39.59 8.02 0.22
N LEU A 382 40.61 7.75 1.05
CA LEU A 382 40.75 6.49 1.78
C LEU A 382 39.57 6.26 2.73
N TRP A 383 39.19 7.27 3.49
CA TRP A 383 38.09 7.17 4.44
C TRP A 383 36.74 7.03 3.76
N GLU A 384 36.50 7.76 2.68
CA GLU A 384 35.31 7.54 1.86
C GLU A 384 35.25 6.13 1.27
N SER A 385 36.39 5.52 0.92
CA SER A 385 36.41 4.12 0.47
C SER A 385 36.00 3.15 1.57
N TYR A 386 36.40 3.40 2.82
CA TYR A 386 35.94 2.64 3.97
C TYR A 386 34.45 2.87 4.25
N LEU A 387 33.96 4.11 4.16
CA LEU A 387 32.54 4.43 4.31
C LEU A 387 31.67 3.74 3.24
N ARG A 388 32.21 3.49 2.04
CA ARG A 388 31.55 2.76 0.95
C ARG A 388 31.64 1.24 1.08
N ASP A 389 32.52 0.73 1.94
CA ASP A 389 32.70 -0.71 2.12
C ASP A 389 31.53 -1.32 2.91
N SER A 390 30.73 -2.15 2.23
CA SER A 390 29.58 -2.82 2.83
C SER A 390 29.94 -3.84 3.92
N CYS A 391 31.19 -4.30 3.95
CA CYS A 391 31.69 -5.28 4.92
C CYS A 391 32.17 -4.62 6.23
N TRP A 392 32.43 -3.30 6.23
CA TRP A 392 32.88 -2.59 7.42
C TRP A 392 31.69 -1.96 8.17
N LYS A 393 31.41 -2.48 9.37
CA LYS A 393 30.25 -2.07 10.18
C LYS A 393 30.67 -1.78 11.63
N PRO A 394 31.30 -0.63 11.91
CA PRO A 394 31.75 -0.25 13.25
C PRO A 394 30.58 0.23 14.13
N PHE A 395 29.58 -0.63 14.34
CA PHE A 395 28.36 -0.28 15.07
C PHE A 395 28.05 -1.29 16.18
N LYS A 396 27.67 -0.78 17.35
CA LYS A 396 27.13 -1.53 18.49
C LYS A 396 25.66 -1.19 18.70
N SER A 397 24.83 -2.22 18.82
CA SER A 397 23.41 -2.07 19.17
C SER A 397 23.25 -2.17 20.69
N THR A 398 22.95 -1.06 21.35
CA THR A 398 22.67 -1.06 22.79
C THR A 398 21.17 -1.28 23.00
N ARG A 399 20.81 -2.39 23.65
CA ARG A 399 19.42 -2.68 24.00
C ARG A 399 19.04 -1.87 25.24
N VAL A 400 18.41 -0.73 25.04
CA VAL A 400 17.82 0.05 26.14
C VAL A 400 16.59 -0.71 26.65
N ALA A 401 16.48 -0.90 27.96
CA ALA A 401 15.36 -1.61 28.57
C ALA A 401 14.03 -0.90 28.27
N PHE A 402 13.02 -1.71 27.90
CA PHE A 402 11.62 -1.38 27.69
C PHE A 402 11.27 -0.35 26.58
N ARG A 403 10.69 -0.87 25.48
CA ARG A 403 9.90 -0.18 24.44
C ARG A 403 10.53 0.99 23.66
N GLN A 404 11.84 1.07 23.51
CA GLN A 404 12.45 1.95 22.50
C GLN A 404 13.29 1.17 21.48
N GLN A 405 13.40 1.70 20.25
CA GLN A 405 14.21 1.09 19.20
C GLN A 405 15.67 0.98 19.66
N PRO A 406 16.39 -0.09 19.28
CA PRO A 406 17.80 -0.26 19.63
C PRO A 406 18.58 0.95 19.10
N LYS A 407 19.17 1.74 20.01
CA LYS A 407 20.01 2.87 19.63
C LYS A 407 21.30 2.29 19.07
N ILE A 408 21.53 2.57 17.80
CA ILE A 408 22.76 2.18 17.11
C ILE A 408 23.80 3.22 17.48
N THR A 409 24.84 2.78 18.17
CA THR A 409 26.00 3.59 18.53
C THR A 409 27.21 3.10 17.76
N ILE A 410 28.21 3.96 17.60
CA ILE A 410 29.46 3.57 16.94
C ILE A 410 30.29 2.72 17.91
N ASP A 411 30.96 1.71 17.37
CA ASP A 411 31.87 0.90 18.16
C ASP A 411 33.15 1.69 18.45
N GLU A 412 33.26 2.27 19.64
CA GLU A 412 34.47 2.93 20.14
C GLU A 412 35.69 1.98 20.22
N GLY A 413 35.46 0.68 20.09
CA GLY A 413 36.46 -0.39 20.01
C GLY A 413 37.08 -0.61 18.63
N ASP A 414 36.50 -0.06 17.56
CA ASP A 414 36.93 -0.32 16.18
C ASP A 414 38.38 0.16 15.94
N GLU A 415 39.23 -0.74 15.46
CA GLU A 415 40.66 -0.49 15.31
C GLU A 415 40.97 0.62 14.29
N LYS A 416 40.15 0.76 13.23
CA LYS A 416 40.36 1.78 12.20
C LYS A 416 39.97 3.16 12.73
N LEU A 417 38.83 3.26 13.42
CA LEU A 417 38.39 4.51 14.04
C LEU A 417 39.30 4.95 15.19
N LYS A 418 39.85 4.01 15.98
CA LYS A 418 40.85 4.32 17.00
C LYS A 418 42.13 4.90 16.39
N LYS A 419 42.68 4.24 15.36
CA LYS A 419 43.87 4.74 14.64
C LYS A 419 43.63 6.14 14.07
N LEU A 420 42.45 6.40 13.50
CA LEU A 420 42.09 7.74 13.01
C LEU A 420 42.15 8.80 14.11
N LYS A 421 41.58 8.48 15.28
CA LYS A 421 41.53 9.37 16.42
C LYS A 421 42.92 9.62 17.00
N ASP A 422 43.74 8.58 17.11
CA ASP A 422 45.10 8.65 17.66
C ASP A 422 46.04 9.42 16.71
N GLU A 423 45.88 9.27 15.39
CA GLU A 423 46.77 9.89 14.40
C GLU A 423 46.34 11.30 13.97
N PHE A 424 45.03 11.59 13.90
CA PHE A 424 44.51 12.84 13.32
C PHE A 424 43.59 13.63 14.26
N GLY A 425 43.32 13.10 15.46
CA GLY A 425 42.58 13.79 16.51
C GLY A 425 41.05 13.68 16.42
N ASP A 426 40.39 14.25 17.44
CA ASP A 426 38.96 14.13 17.65
C ASP A 426 38.11 14.79 16.54
N GLU A 427 38.61 15.86 15.91
CA GLU A 427 37.89 16.59 14.87
C GLU A 427 37.65 15.70 13.62
N VAL A 428 38.66 14.92 13.23
CA VAL A 428 38.61 14.00 12.08
C VAL A 428 37.78 12.76 12.41
N TYR A 429 37.94 12.24 13.63
CA TYR A 429 37.11 11.16 14.15
C TYR A 429 35.61 11.53 14.14
N ASN A 430 35.27 12.73 14.63
CA ASN A 430 33.88 13.21 14.67
C ASN A 430 33.29 13.37 13.26
N ALA A 431 34.08 13.84 12.30
CA ALA A 431 33.65 13.94 10.91
C ALA A 431 33.32 12.57 10.30
N ALA A 432 34.20 11.58 10.48
CA ALA A 432 34.01 10.22 9.98
C ALA A 432 32.83 9.49 10.66
N THR A 433 32.70 9.65 11.97
CA THR A 433 31.61 9.04 12.76
C THR A 433 30.24 9.66 12.46
N THR A 434 30.18 10.97 12.25
CA THR A 434 28.95 11.66 11.81
C THR A 434 28.50 11.16 10.43
N ALA A 435 29.41 11.06 9.47
CA ALA A 435 29.09 10.53 8.13
C ALA A 435 28.59 9.07 8.18
N LEU A 436 29.19 8.22 9.04
CA LEU A 436 28.72 6.85 9.27
C LEU A 436 27.30 6.78 9.84
N LEU A 437 26.96 7.66 10.78
CA LEU A 437 25.63 7.71 11.39
C LEU A 437 24.59 8.23 10.40
N GLU A 438 24.90 9.31 9.69
CA GLU A 438 24.03 9.89 8.66
C GLU A 438 23.71 8.87 7.55
N SER A 439 24.73 8.17 7.05
CA SER A 439 24.58 7.10 6.04
C SER A 439 23.70 5.97 6.56
N LYS A 440 23.87 5.58 7.83
CA LYS A 440 23.09 4.49 8.42
C LYS A 440 21.65 4.88 8.72
N GLU A 441 21.41 6.11 9.15
CA GLU A 441 20.07 6.65 9.39
C GLU A 441 19.28 6.70 8.07
N TYR A 442 19.86 7.25 7.01
CA TYR A 442 19.25 7.30 5.68
C TYR A 442 18.97 5.88 5.14
N ASN A 443 19.95 4.98 5.21
CA ASN A 443 19.78 3.59 4.80
C ASN A 443 18.70 2.88 5.63
N SER A 444 18.61 3.11 6.95
CA SER A 444 17.62 2.44 7.81
C SER A 444 16.16 2.79 7.48
N HIS A 445 15.92 3.98 6.92
CA HIS A 445 14.61 4.42 6.45
C HIS A 445 14.34 3.94 5.02
N HIS A 446 15.34 4.03 4.13
CA HIS A 446 15.21 3.58 2.74
C HIS A 446 15.01 2.06 2.61
N TRP A 447 15.77 1.25 3.37
CA TRP A 447 15.58 -0.21 3.39
C TRP A 447 14.23 -0.63 3.99
N ARG A 448 13.62 0.18 4.87
CA ARG A 448 12.31 -0.17 5.46
C ARG A 448 11.17 0.09 4.48
N GLU A 449 11.17 1.22 3.79
CA GLU A 449 10.13 1.56 2.82
C GLU A 449 10.26 0.72 1.55
N GLU A 450 11.46 0.61 0.96
CA GLU A 450 11.66 -0.24 -0.21
C GLU A 450 11.51 -1.72 0.11
N SER A 451 11.93 -2.24 1.28
CA SER A 451 11.74 -3.67 1.56
C SER A 451 10.28 -4.03 1.80
N ILE A 452 9.47 -3.13 2.36
CA ILE A 452 8.03 -3.37 2.58
C ILE A 452 7.29 -3.26 1.23
N ILE A 453 7.64 -2.27 0.40
CA ILE A 453 7.05 -2.08 -0.93
C ILE A 453 7.52 -3.17 -1.90
N LYS A 454 8.82 -3.49 -1.97
CA LYS A 454 9.34 -4.56 -2.84
C LYS A 454 8.90 -5.95 -2.37
N ARG A 455 8.82 -6.24 -1.07
CA ARG A 455 8.22 -7.52 -0.61
C ARG A 455 6.72 -7.54 -0.88
N GLY A 456 6.01 -6.43 -0.70
CA GLY A 456 4.60 -6.32 -1.06
C GLY A 456 4.36 -6.55 -2.55
N CYS A 457 5.15 -5.89 -3.42
CA CYS A 457 5.09 -6.04 -4.86
C CYS A 457 5.55 -7.42 -5.33
N LEU A 458 6.65 -8.00 -4.82
CA LEU A 458 7.11 -9.34 -5.18
C LEU A 458 6.08 -10.41 -4.79
N VAL A 459 5.53 -10.32 -3.57
CA VAL A 459 4.48 -11.22 -3.11
C VAL A 459 3.22 -11.06 -3.96
N PHE A 460 2.88 -9.83 -4.36
CA PHE A 460 1.74 -9.55 -5.24
C PHE A 460 1.98 -10.06 -6.67
N THR A 461 3.16 -9.86 -7.26
CA THR A 461 3.47 -10.34 -8.61
C THR A 461 3.62 -11.85 -8.67
N GLU A 462 4.22 -12.49 -7.65
CA GLU A 462 4.28 -13.96 -7.56
C GLU A 462 2.88 -14.54 -7.37
N ALA A 463 2.02 -13.89 -6.57
CA ALA A 463 0.62 -14.28 -6.41
C ALA A 463 -0.19 -14.13 -7.71
N VAL A 464 -0.01 -13.03 -8.45
CA VAL A 464 -0.67 -12.82 -9.74
C VAL A 464 -0.18 -13.83 -10.77
N GLU A 465 1.13 -14.06 -10.88
CA GLU A 465 1.68 -15.07 -11.80
C GLU A 465 1.25 -16.50 -11.45
N THR A 466 1.17 -16.85 -10.16
CA THR A 466 0.65 -18.17 -9.75
C THR A 466 -0.84 -18.28 -10.03
N ALA A 467 -1.63 -17.23 -9.82
CA ALA A 467 -3.04 -17.19 -10.15
C ALA A 467 -3.28 -17.28 -11.67
N GLU A 468 -2.43 -16.67 -12.51
CA GLU A 468 -2.50 -16.79 -13.96
C GLU A 468 -2.07 -18.16 -14.46
N LYS A 469 -0.98 -18.74 -13.92
CA LYS A 469 -0.55 -20.12 -14.23
C LYS A 469 -1.60 -21.15 -13.81
N GLU A 470 -2.25 -20.95 -12.66
CA GLU A 470 -3.40 -21.76 -12.25
C GLU A 470 -4.60 -21.54 -13.18
N LYS A 471 -4.95 -20.30 -13.53
CA LYS A 471 -6.02 -19.99 -14.48
C LYS A 471 -5.80 -20.65 -15.85
N ILE A 472 -4.56 -20.69 -16.34
CA ILE A 472 -4.20 -21.36 -17.61
C ILE A 472 -4.29 -22.88 -17.49
N LYS A 473 -3.75 -23.48 -16.40
CA LYS A 473 -3.89 -24.93 -16.12
C LYS A 473 -5.36 -25.34 -15.97
N LEU A 474 -6.16 -24.50 -15.34
CA LEU A 474 -7.59 -24.73 -15.10
C LEU A 474 -8.43 -24.53 -16.37
N LYS A 475 -8.06 -23.59 -17.26
CA LYS A 475 -8.63 -23.50 -18.62
C LYS A 475 -8.32 -24.73 -19.47
N ALA A 476 -7.15 -25.35 -19.29
CA ALA A 476 -6.81 -26.61 -19.94
C ALA A 476 -7.64 -27.78 -19.39
N LEU A 477 -7.86 -27.83 -18.08
CA LEU A 477 -8.69 -28.83 -17.40
C LEU A 477 -10.21 -28.67 -17.63
N TRP A 478 -10.67 -27.45 -17.93
CA TRP A 478 -12.08 -27.17 -18.27
C TRP A 478 -12.55 -27.82 -19.57
N LYS A 479 -11.62 -28.30 -20.41
CA LYS A 479 -11.94 -29.12 -21.59
C LYS A 479 -12.26 -30.59 -21.24
N GLU A 480 -12.03 -31.03 -20.00
CA GLU A 480 -12.16 -32.44 -19.59
C GLU A 480 -13.04 -32.60 -18.32
N GLY A 481 -14.36 -32.47 -18.44
CA GLY A 481 -15.33 -33.08 -17.50
C GLY A 481 -15.58 -32.41 -16.13
N GLY A 482 -16.85 -32.32 -15.75
CA GLY A 482 -17.39 -31.47 -14.68
C GLY A 482 -16.99 -31.76 -13.22
N VAL A 483 -16.30 -32.86 -12.92
CA VAL A 483 -15.90 -33.22 -11.53
C VAL A 483 -14.77 -32.32 -11.00
N LEU A 484 -14.04 -31.63 -11.87
CA LEU A 484 -12.93 -30.74 -11.50
C LEU A 484 -13.40 -29.37 -10.91
N LYS A 485 -14.71 -29.08 -10.92
CA LYS A 485 -15.28 -27.79 -10.49
C LYS A 485 -15.31 -27.62 -8.96
N GLU A 486 -15.44 -28.71 -8.20
CA GLU A 486 -15.43 -28.66 -6.73
C GLU A 486 -14.01 -28.57 -6.17
N LEU A 487 -13.07 -29.29 -6.78
CA LEU A 487 -11.63 -29.16 -6.47
C LEU A 487 -11.11 -27.75 -6.82
N TRP A 488 -11.67 -27.11 -7.85
CA TRP A 488 -11.41 -25.71 -8.21
C TRP A 488 -11.83 -24.73 -7.10
N LEU A 489 -13.03 -24.90 -6.52
CA LEU A 489 -13.52 -24.05 -5.43
C LEU A 489 -12.69 -24.22 -4.16
N LEU A 490 -12.35 -25.46 -3.80
CA LEU A 490 -11.56 -25.75 -2.60
C LEU A 490 -10.13 -25.20 -2.70
N SER A 491 -9.48 -25.32 -3.86
CA SER A 491 -8.14 -24.78 -4.07
C SER A 491 -8.13 -23.24 -4.08
N ARG A 492 -9.15 -22.60 -4.67
CA ARG A 492 -9.30 -21.14 -4.73
C ARG A 492 -9.56 -20.53 -3.35
N VAL A 493 -10.40 -21.15 -2.54
CA VAL A 493 -10.68 -20.73 -1.16
C VAL A 493 -9.43 -20.88 -0.29
N ASN A 494 -8.70 -21.99 -0.43
CA ASN A 494 -7.49 -22.22 0.35
C ASN A 494 -6.36 -21.22 -0.03
N TRP A 495 -6.24 -20.85 -1.31
CA TRP A 495 -5.30 -19.84 -1.79
C TRP A 495 -5.65 -18.42 -1.30
N LEU A 496 -6.92 -18.04 -1.32
CA LEU A 496 -7.39 -16.76 -0.78
C LEU A 496 -7.18 -16.65 0.74
N LEU A 497 -7.40 -17.75 1.48
CA LEU A 497 -7.16 -17.81 2.92
C LEU A 497 -5.66 -17.68 3.25
N LEU A 498 -4.78 -18.31 2.48
CA LEU A 498 -3.34 -18.23 2.67
C LEU A 498 -2.81 -16.81 2.40
N ASN A 499 -3.30 -16.14 1.35
CA ASN A 499 -2.94 -14.76 1.05
C ASN A 499 -3.48 -13.77 2.09
N PHE A 500 -4.70 -13.98 2.58
CA PHE A 500 -5.27 -13.17 3.66
C PHE A 500 -4.47 -13.32 4.97
N TYR A 501 -4.00 -14.53 5.29
CA TYR A 501 -3.18 -14.80 6.46
C TYR A 501 -1.78 -14.16 6.37
N ILE A 502 -1.16 -14.18 5.19
CA ILE A 502 0.13 -13.52 4.93
C ILE A 502 -0.02 -11.99 5.04
N CYS A 503 -1.11 -11.43 4.52
CA CYS A 503 -1.39 -9.98 4.57
C CYS A 503 -1.77 -9.50 6.00
N ALA A 504 -2.45 -10.34 6.79
CA ALA A 504 -2.76 -10.06 8.19
C ALA A 504 -1.53 -10.16 9.11
N SER A 505 -0.55 -10.99 8.76
CA SER A 505 0.66 -11.19 9.56
C SER A 505 1.67 -10.04 9.43
N SER A 506 1.66 -9.31 8.32
CA SER A 506 2.50 -8.13 8.06
C SER A 506 1.91 -6.82 8.62
N SER A 507 0.67 -6.82 9.10
CA SER A 507 0.00 -5.67 9.71
C SER A 507 -0.31 -5.91 11.20
N LYS A 508 0.71 -5.86 12.06
CA LYS A 508 0.51 -5.75 13.52
C LYS A 508 0.83 -4.32 13.99
N PRO A 509 -0.15 -3.59 14.57
CA PRO A 509 0.08 -2.23 15.06
C PRO A 509 0.91 -2.23 16.35
N HIS A 510 1.86 -1.28 16.43
CA HIS A 510 2.59 -0.93 17.65
C HIS A 510 1.61 -0.52 18.78
N PRO A 511 1.76 -1.01 20.03
CA PRO A 511 0.91 -0.57 21.12
C PRO A 511 1.34 0.82 21.63
N SER A 512 0.46 1.80 21.51
CA SER A 512 0.67 3.17 22.00
C SER A 512 0.69 3.20 23.52
N SER A 513 1.77 3.71 24.10
CA SER A 513 1.92 3.96 25.54
C SER A 513 1.28 5.31 25.87
N LYS A 514 0.08 5.30 26.46
CA LYS A 514 -0.39 6.41 27.29
C LYS A 514 0.15 6.20 28.70
N GLN A 515 1.09 7.05 29.12
CA GLN A 515 1.38 7.25 30.54
C GLN A 515 0.32 8.19 31.13
N PRO A 516 -0.19 7.93 32.35
CA PRO A 516 -0.93 8.91 33.12
C PRO A 516 0.06 9.89 33.77
N MET A 517 -0.20 11.19 33.63
CA MET A 517 0.44 12.21 34.46
C MET A 517 -0.18 12.15 35.86
N THR A 518 0.66 11.96 36.87
CA THR A 518 0.48 12.40 38.25
C THR A 518 1.72 13.16 38.66
#